data_AF-A0A525L8K2-F1
#
_entry.id   AF-A0A525L8K2-F1
#
_cell.length_a   1.000
_cell.length_b   1.000
_cell.length_c   1.000
_cell.angle_alpha   90.00
_cell.angle_beta   90.00
_cell.angle_gamma   90.00
#
_symmetry.space_group_name_H-M   'P 1'
#
loop_
_entity.id
_entity.type
_entity.pdbx_description
1 polymer ?
#
loop_
_entity_poly.entity_id
_entity_poly.type
_entity_poly.pdbx_seq_one_letter_code
_entity_poly.pdbx_strand_id
1 'polypeptide(L)'
;MLDFDDGDGSPERPRVAPRDREPPLMDHAAGWKESAFTWEMGELVLARIAAGETVKQITDDPRMPSYATVYHWTRVIEEFGEAWQAVRRARCIQAKAADAIKAMAPPRRHWVSGKKSTYTRAQAEAVCAAIRDGASLSEVVRTPGMPSFKKVYRWLKRQPEFEAMYVAACDGRDRWLEFQGVLIAEETTPASFRANRERVARLDGRRGRMRPKKYRVMVVVSEGPAR
;
A
#
# COMPACT_ATOMS: atom_id res chain seq x y z
N MET A 1 63.58 -11.35 -41.43
CA MET A 1 62.17 -11.09 -41.72
C MET A 1 61.51 -12.45 -41.80
N LEU A 2 61.11 -12.97 -40.64
CA LEU A 2 60.41 -14.25 -40.53
C LEU A 2 59.11 -13.91 -39.84
N ASP A 3 58.06 -13.78 -40.65
CA ASP A 3 56.69 -13.60 -40.22
C ASP A 3 56.24 -14.88 -39.49
N PHE A 4 55.99 -14.73 -38.19
CA PHE A 4 55.34 -15.74 -37.36
C PHE A 4 53.84 -15.53 -37.53
N ASP A 5 53.24 -16.31 -38.43
CA ASP A 5 51.80 -16.37 -38.64
C ASP A 5 51.18 -17.12 -37.44
N ASP A 6 50.90 -16.39 -36.37
CA ASP A 6 50.15 -16.87 -35.19
C ASP A 6 48.66 -16.98 -35.55
N GLY A 7 48.35 -17.98 -36.37
CA GLY A 7 47.00 -18.45 -36.63
C GLY A 7 46.46 -19.29 -35.49
N ASP A 8 46.34 -18.75 -34.27
CA ASP A 8 45.43 -19.30 -33.25
C ASP A 8 43.99 -18.90 -33.60
N GLY A 9 43.49 -19.53 -34.65
CA GLY A 9 42.08 -19.55 -35.01
C GLY A 9 41.28 -20.51 -34.13
N SER A 10 41.45 -20.47 -32.81
CA SER A 10 40.51 -21.11 -31.89
C SER A 10 39.13 -20.49 -32.12
N PRO A 11 38.13 -21.24 -32.60
CA PRO A 11 36.82 -20.67 -32.90
C PRO A 11 36.24 -20.11 -31.62
N GLU A 12 36.00 -18.79 -31.63
CA GLU A 12 35.34 -18.05 -30.58
C GLU A 12 33.99 -18.73 -30.33
N ARG A 13 33.96 -19.66 -29.36
CA ARG A 13 32.75 -20.43 -29.03
C ARG A 13 31.68 -19.39 -28.73
N PRO A 14 30.49 -19.46 -29.37
CA PRO A 14 29.44 -18.48 -29.15
C PRO A 14 29.21 -18.31 -27.64
N ARG A 15 28.97 -17.08 -27.18
CA ARG A 15 28.68 -16.74 -25.77
C ARG A 15 27.30 -17.29 -25.34
N VAL A 16 27.13 -18.59 -25.49
CA VAL A 16 25.98 -19.37 -25.04
C VAL A 16 26.04 -19.38 -23.51
N ALA A 17 24.92 -19.02 -22.88
CA ALA A 17 24.81 -19.02 -21.43
C ALA A 17 25.18 -20.43 -20.90
N PRO A 18 25.85 -20.56 -19.75
CA PRO A 18 26.26 -21.87 -19.24
C PRO A 18 25.11 -22.88 -19.10
N ARG A 19 23.88 -22.40 -18.93
CA ARG A 19 22.68 -23.23 -18.94
C ARG A 19 22.39 -23.87 -20.31
N ASP A 20 22.63 -23.15 -21.38
CA ASP A 20 22.27 -23.56 -22.75
C ASP A 20 23.40 -24.30 -23.46
N ARG A 21 24.56 -24.46 -22.81
CA ARG A 21 25.67 -25.30 -23.31
C ARG A 21 25.26 -26.75 -23.21
N GLU A 22 25.47 -27.50 -24.29
CA GLU A 22 25.22 -28.94 -24.30
C GLU A 22 26.16 -29.64 -23.30
N PRO A 23 25.62 -30.35 -22.29
CA PRO A 23 26.45 -31.03 -21.32
C PRO A 23 27.28 -32.14 -22.00
N PRO A 24 28.56 -32.31 -21.65
CA PRO A 24 29.35 -33.42 -22.17
C PRO A 24 28.69 -34.75 -21.84
N LEU A 25 28.84 -35.74 -22.73
CA LEU A 25 28.19 -37.05 -22.58
C LEU A 25 28.62 -37.70 -21.26
N MET A 26 27.65 -37.98 -20.39
CA MET A 26 27.87 -38.69 -19.14
C MET A 26 27.23 -40.07 -19.22
N ASP A 27 27.97 -41.09 -18.79
CA ASP A 27 27.46 -42.46 -18.73
C ASP A 27 26.71 -42.67 -17.40
N HIS A 28 25.39 -42.77 -17.48
CA HIS A 28 24.51 -42.98 -16.33
C HIS A 28 24.28 -44.48 -16.01
N ALA A 29 24.93 -45.41 -16.71
CA ALA A 29 24.71 -46.85 -16.51
C ALA A 29 25.36 -47.35 -15.20
N ALA A 30 24.65 -48.23 -14.50
CA ALA A 30 25.10 -48.85 -13.26
C ALA A 30 26.36 -49.73 -13.48
N GLY A 31 27.34 -49.62 -12.57
CA GLY A 31 28.58 -50.40 -12.59
C GLY A 31 29.77 -49.65 -11.97
N TRP A 32 30.85 -50.36 -11.64
CA TRP A 32 32.12 -49.75 -11.22
C TRP A 32 32.88 -49.26 -12.47
N LYS A 33 33.21 -47.97 -12.51
CA LYS A 33 33.96 -47.34 -13.61
C LYS A 33 35.02 -46.39 -13.05
N GLU A 34 36.12 -46.21 -13.77
CA GLU A 34 37.10 -45.16 -13.51
C GLU A 34 36.36 -43.81 -13.43
N SER A 35 36.79 -42.95 -12.49
CA SER A 35 36.05 -41.78 -12.02
C SER A 35 35.22 -41.10 -13.11
N ALA A 36 33.89 -41.07 -12.97
CA ALA A 36 32.96 -40.44 -13.92
C ALA A 36 33.12 -38.90 -14.06
N PHE A 37 34.19 -38.33 -13.48
CA PHE A 37 34.52 -36.92 -13.55
C PHE A 37 35.26 -36.62 -14.84
N THR A 38 34.73 -35.65 -15.59
CA THR A 38 35.46 -34.97 -16.67
C THR A 38 35.61 -33.51 -16.29
N TRP A 39 36.77 -32.92 -16.59
CA TRP A 39 37.01 -31.51 -16.30
C TRP A 39 36.01 -30.60 -17.02
N GLU A 40 35.63 -30.95 -18.25
CA GLU A 40 34.61 -30.23 -19.02
C GLU A 40 33.24 -30.20 -18.30
N MET A 41 32.83 -31.31 -17.68
CA MET A 41 31.61 -31.35 -16.87
C MET A 41 31.77 -30.53 -15.59
N GLY A 42 32.94 -30.62 -14.94
CA GLY A 42 33.27 -29.81 -13.77
C GLY A 42 33.18 -28.30 -14.08
N GLU A 43 33.79 -27.87 -15.18
CA GLU A 43 33.75 -26.48 -15.64
C GLU A 43 32.33 -26.02 -15.95
N LEU A 44 31.51 -26.87 -16.59
CA LEU A 44 30.11 -26.55 -16.83
C LEU A 44 29.32 -26.34 -15.54
N VAL A 45 29.53 -27.20 -14.54
CA VAL A 45 28.92 -27.05 -13.21
C VAL A 45 29.38 -25.74 -12.56
N LEU A 46 30.68 -25.45 -12.57
CA LEU A 46 31.24 -24.22 -11.99
C LEU A 46 30.71 -22.96 -12.70
N ALA A 47 30.61 -22.99 -14.02
CA ALA A 47 30.08 -21.90 -14.83
C ALA A 47 28.60 -21.64 -14.57
N ARG A 48 27.76 -22.69 -14.46
CA ARG A 48 26.34 -22.56 -14.09
C ARG A 48 26.18 -22.01 -12.67
N ILE A 49 27.02 -22.44 -11.73
CA ILE A 49 27.04 -21.85 -10.39
C ILE A 49 27.42 -20.37 -10.47
N ALA A 50 28.48 -19.99 -11.17
CA ALA A 50 28.88 -18.60 -11.34
C ALA A 50 27.77 -17.73 -11.96
N ALA A 51 26.99 -18.30 -12.89
CA ALA A 51 25.89 -17.62 -13.58
C ALA A 51 24.65 -17.36 -12.72
N GLY A 52 24.54 -17.96 -11.53
CA GLY A 52 23.41 -17.71 -10.65
C GLY A 52 22.68 -18.95 -10.17
N GLU A 53 22.88 -20.09 -10.83
CA GLU A 53 22.12 -21.31 -10.56
C GLU A 53 22.53 -21.97 -9.25
N THR A 54 21.58 -22.65 -8.61
CA THR A 54 21.83 -23.50 -7.45
C THR A 54 22.24 -24.90 -7.90
N VAL A 55 23.01 -25.60 -7.09
CA VAL A 55 23.42 -27.00 -7.38
C VAL A 55 22.20 -27.88 -7.64
N LYS A 56 21.10 -27.66 -6.92
CA LYS A 56 19.84 -28.37 -7.13
C LYS A 56 19.29 -28.15 -8.54
N GLN A 57 19.18 -26.90 -8.97
CA GLN A 57 18.69 -26.56 -10.33
C GLN A 57 19.58 -27.17 -11.42
N ILE A 58 20.89 -27.20 -11.19
CA ILE A 58 21.84 -27.83 -12.11
C ILE A 58 21.57 -29.33 -12.19
N THR A 59 21.35 -30.00 -11.06
CA THR A 59 21.14 -31.46 -11.00
C THR A 59 19.73 -31.92 -11.39
N ASP A 60 18.78 -30.99 -11.57
CA ASP A 60 17.44 -31.30 -12.08
C ASP A 60 17.47 -31.64 -13.59
N ASP A 61 18.53 -31.25 -14.30
CA ASP A 61 18.79 -31.62 -15.69
C ASP A 61 19.24 -33.09 -15.77
N PRO A 62 18.50 -33.97 -16.50
CA PRO A 62 18.82 -35.40 -16.57
C PRO A 62 20.21 -35.71 -17.15
N ARG A 63 20.81 -34.77 -17.89
CA ARG A 63 22.16 -34.90 -18.48
C ARG A 63 23.27 -34.47 -17.53
N MET A 64 22.91 -33.91 -16.37
CA MET A 64 23.86 -33.46 -15.36
C MET A 64 24.16 -34.58 -14.35
N PRO A 65 25.35 -34.55 -13.72
CA PRO A 65 25.66 -35.45 -12.62
C PRO A 65 24.66 -35.30 -11.47
N SER A 66 24.44 -36.39 -10.75
CA SER A 66 23.59 -36.34 -9.55
C SER A 66 24.17 -35.39 -8.50
N TYR A 67 23.31 -34.87 -7.63
CA TYR A 67 23.72 -34.00 -6.53
C TYR A 67 24.83 -34.63 -5.68
N ALA A 68 24.71 -35.91 -5.34
CA ALA A 68 25.71 -36.64 -4.56
C ALA A 68 27.05 -36.74 -5.29
N THR A 69 27.02 -36.95 -6.61
CA THR A 69 28.21 -37.03 -7.47
C THR A 69 28.99 -35.72 -7.47
N VAL A 70 28.31 -34.58 -7.66
CA VAL A 70 28.95 -33.26 -7.65
C VAL A 70 29.63 -32.99 -6.30
N TYR A 71 28.95 -33.28 -5.19
CA TYR A 71 29.53 -33.10 -3.85
C TYR A 71 30.69 -34.06 -3.58
N HIS A 72 30.61 -35.29 -4.08
CA HIS A 72 31.72 -36.23 -3.98
C HIS A 72 32.96 -35.69 -4.69
N TRP A 73 32.82 -35.16 -5.91
CA TRP A 73 33.93 -34.54 -6.65
C TRP A 73 34.62 -33.42 -5.88
N THR A 74 33.87 -32.57 -5.16
CA THR A 74 34.47 -31.50 -4.34
C THR A 74 35.37 -31.99 -3.21
N ARG A 75 35.29 -33.28 -2.85
CA ARG A 75 36.08 -33.90 -1.77
C ARG A 75 37.22 -34.75 -2.29
N VAL A 76 37.00 -35.47 -3.40
CA VAL A 76 37.99 -36.41 -3.95
C VAL A 76 38.91 -35.79 -4.99
N ILE A 77 38.53 -34.66 -5.58
CA ILE A 77 39.33 -33.95 -6.58
C ILE A 77 39.63 -32.57 -6.02
N GLU A 78 40.89 -32.37 -5.64
CA GLU A 78 41.35 -31.18 -4.93
C GLU A 78 41.14 -29.92 -5.77
N GLU A 79 41.57 -29.92 -7.03
CA GLU A 79 41.50 -28.79 -7.94
C GLU A 79 40.05 -28.35 -8.21
N PHE A 80 39.15 -29.33 -8.34
CA PHE A 80 37.72 -29.05 -8.49
C PHE A 80 37.12 -28.49 -7.20
N GLY A 81 37.52 -29.03 -6.04
CA GLY A 81 37.13 -28.54 -4.72
C GLY A 81 37.56 -27.08 -4.50
N GLU A 82 38.79 -26.72 -4.89
CA GLU A 82 39.30 -25.36 -4.83
C GLU A 82 38.52 -24.41 -5.75
N ALA A 83 38.33 -24.80 -7.01
CA ALA A 83 37.58 -24.03 -7.98
C ALA A 83 36.12 -23.82 -7.54
N TRP A 84 35.49 -24.84 -6.95
CA TRP A 84 34.16 -24.78 -6.37
C TRP A 84 34.06 -23.74 -5.24
N GLN A 85 35.02 -23.76 -4.30
CA GLN A 85 35.05 -22.79 -3.22
C GLN A 85 35.29 -21.37 -3.74
N ALA A 86 36.17 -21.21 -4.74
CA ALA A 86 36.45 -19.92 -5.36
C ALA A 86 35.20 -19.29 -5.98
N VAL A 87 34.43 -20.06 -6.77
CA VAL A 87 33.17 -19.58 -7.37
C VAL A 87 32.16 -19.18 -6.29
N ARG A 88 32.03 -19.99 -5.22
CA ARG A 88 31.10 -19.66 -4.13
C ARG A 88 31.52 -18.43 -3.34
N ARG A 89 32.81 -18.22 -3.10
CA ARG A 89 33.34 -16.99 -2.49
C ARG A 89 33.05 -15.78 -3.36
N ALA A 90 33.31 -15.87 -4.66
CA ALA A 90 33.02 -14.79 -5.61
C ALA A 90 31.53 -14.41 -5.59
N ARG A 91 30.62 -15.39 -5.56
CA ARG A 91 29.18 -15.12 -5.43
C ARG A 91 28.78 -14.48 -4.12
N CYS A 92 29.40 -14.88 -3.02
CA CYS A 92 29.18 -14.25 -1.72
C CYS A 92 29.60 -12.76 -1.75
N ILE A 93 30.75 -12.46 -2.37
CA ILE A 93 31.21 -11.08 -2.55
C ILE A 93 30.24 -10.29 -3.43
N GLN A 94 29.81 -10.85 -4.57
CA GLN A 94 28.84 -10.22 -5.46
C GLN A 94 27.50 -9.93 -4.75
N ALA A 95 26.99 -10.89 -3.97
CA ALA A 95 25.76 -10.71 -3.20
C ALA A 95 25.90 -9.61 -2.14
N LYS A 96 27.00 -9.60 -1.39
CA LYS A 96 27.29 -8.54 -0.42
C LYS A 96 27.42 -7.16 -1.07
N ALA A 97 28.04 -7.07 -2.24
CA ALA A 97 28.13 -5.82 -2.99
C ALA A 97 26.75 -5.33 -3.45
N ALA A 98 25.90 -6.22 -3.94
CA ALA A 98 24.52 -5.88 -4.33
C ALA A 98 23.68 -5.41 -3.12
N ASP A 99 23.82 -6.08 -1.98
CA ASP A 99 23.15 -5.67 -0.74
C ASP A 99 23.67 -4.32 -0.23
N ALA A 100 24.97 -4.05 -0.33
CA ALA A 100 25.55 -2.75 0.02
C ALA A 100 25.00 -1.63 -0.87
N ILE A 101 24.94 -1.84 -2.19
CA ILE A 101 24.32 -0.89 -3.14
C ILE A 101 22.85 -0.64 -2.77
N LYS A 102 22.10 -1.70 -2.44
CA LYS A 102 20.71 -1.60 -2.01
C LYS A 102 20.56 -0.85 -0.67
N ALA A 103 21.50 -1.00 0.25
CA ALA A 103 21.54 -0.29 1.52
C ALA A 103 21.91 1.20 1.36
N MET A 104 22.71 1.54 0.34
CA MET A 104 23.03 2.92 -0.02
C MET A 104 21.87 3.65 -0.72
N ALA A 105 20.89 2.92 -1.26
CA ALA A 105 19.68 3.51 -1.82
C ALA A 105 18.78 4.09 -0.70
N PRO A 106 18.14 5.25 -0.91
CA PRO A 106 17.26 5.84 0.09
C PRO A 106 16.11 4.89 0.43
N PRO A 107 15.65 4.86 1.70
CA PRO A 107 14.57 3.98 2.11
C PRO A 107 13.32 4.27 1.29
N ARG A 108 12.66 3.22 0.80
CA ARG A 108 11.36 3.35 0.14
C ARG A 108 10.40 4.00 1.13
N ARG A 109 9.93 5.21 0.83
CA ARG A 109 8.94 5.91 1.68
C ARG A 109 7.66 5.07 1.73
N HIS A 110 7.43 4.39 2.85
CA HIS A 110 6.24 3.55 3.07
C HIS A 110 4.98 4.39 3.39
N TRP A 111 5.10 5.71 3.38
CA TRP A 111 3.97 6.60 3.58
C TRP A 111 4.09 7.81 2.65
N VAL A 112 3.37 7.75 1.52
CA VAL A 112 3.04 8.97 0.78
C VAL A 112 2.05 9.71 1.65
N SER A 113 2.43 10.86 2.21
CA SER A 113 1.47 11.69 2.91
C SER A 113 0.34 12.02 1.94
N GLY A 114 -0.84 11.48 2.24
CA GLY A 114 -2.00 11.63 1.37
C GLY A 114 -2.24 13.10 1.04
N LYS A 115 -2.63 13.34 -0.21
CA LYS A 115 -3.03 14.63 -0.80
C LYS A 115 -3.47 15.65 0.27
N LYS A 116 -2.84 16.85 0.25
CA LYS A 116 -3.16 17.97 1.15
C LYS A 116 -4.66 18.05 1.39
N SER A 117 -5.07 18.16 2.65
CA SER A 117 -6.47 18.18 3.09
C SER A 117 -7.33 18.95 2.10
N THR A 118 -8.32 18.30 1.47
CA THR A 118 -9.27 18.91 0.52
C THR A 118 -10.26 19.85 1.20
N TYR A 119 -9.85 20.50 2.29
CA TYR A 119 -10.66 21.52 2.95
C TYR A 119 -10.69 22.75 2.04
N THR A 120 -11.89 23.16 1.67
CA THR A 120 -12.13 24.45 1.04
C THR A 120 -13.17 25.18 1.85
N ARG A 121 -12.96 26.47 2.09
CA ARG A 121 -13.88 27.32 2.85
C ARG A 121 -15.27 27.32 2.22
N ALA A 122 -15.35 27.40 0.89
CA ALA A 122 -16.61 27.35 0.15
C ALA A 122 -17.43 26.07 0.42
N GLN A 123 -16.79 24.89 0.48
CA GLN A 123 -17.52 23.65 0.81
C GLN A 123 -17.99 23.63 2.27
N ALA A 124 -17.18 24.16 3.19
CA ALA A 124 -17.56 24.32 4.59
C ALA A 124 -18.78 25.26 4.75
N GLU A 125 -18.77 26.39 4.03
CA GLU A 125 -19.87 27.35 4.00
C GLU A 125 -21.14 26.75 3.42
N ALA A 126 -21.05 26.00 2.32
CA ALA A 126 -22.18 25.30 1.71
C ALA A 126 -22.82 24.29 2.68
N VAL A 127 -22.02 23.54 3.43
CA VAL A 127 -22.52 22.63 4.47
C VAL A 127 -23.24 23.42 5.58
N CYS A 128 -22.64 24.49 6.08
CA CYS A 128 -23.23 25.31 7.13
C CYS A 128 -24.52 26.03 6.68
N ALA A 129 -24.59 26.48 5.44
CA ALA A 129 -25.79 27.10 4.87
C ALA A 129 -26.95 26.10 4.83
N ALA A 130 -26.74 24.90 4.26
CA ALA A 130 -27.78 23.88 4.19
C ALA A 130 -28.26 23.43 5.59
N ILE A 131 -27.35 23.38 6.58
CA ILE A 131 -27.73 23.10 7.96
C ILE A 131 -28.64 24.21 8.51
N ARG A 132 -28.26 25.47 8.32
CA ARG A 132 -29.04 26.63 8.78
C ARG A 132 -30.47 26.63 8.23
N ASP A 133 -30.64 26.17 6.99
CA ASP A 133 -31.94 26.08 6.30
C ASP A 133 -32.84 24.93 6.80
N GLY A 134 -32.42 24.19 7.83
CA GLY A 134 -33.23 23.12 8.42
C GLY A 134 -32.68 21.71 8.19
N ALA A 135 -31.64 21.54 7.36
CA ALA A 135 -31.14 20.21 7.02
C ALA A 135 -30.30 19.60 8.15
N SER A 136 -30.40 18.27 8.28
CA SER A 136 -29.47 17.47 9.06
C SER A 136 -28.17 17.27 8.29
N LEU A 137 -27.06 17.06 9.00
CA LEU A 137 -25.78 16.71 8.36
C LEU A 137 -25.92 15.48 7.45
N SER A 138 -26.77 14.52 7.83
CA SER A 138 -27.06 13.34 7.01
C SER A 138 -27.76 13.64 5.70
N GLU A 139 -28.67 14.62 5.69
CA GLU A 139 -29.31 15.08 4.45
C GLU A 139 -28.30 15.83 3.59
N VAL A 140 -27.49 16.72 4.18
CA VAL A 140 -26.46 17.47 3.45
C VAL A 140 -25.45 16.53 2.76
N VAL A 141 -24.94 15.53 3.47
CA VAL A 141 -23.94 14.60 2.92
C VAL A 141 -24.49 13.74 1.78
N ARG A 142 -25.80 13.53 1.69
CA ARG A 142 -26.43 12.78 0.59
C ARG A 142 -26.58 13.60 -0.69
N THR A 143 -26.52 14.93 -0.59
CA THR A 143 -26.63 15.80 -1.77
C THR A 143 -25.40 15.65 -2.68
N PRO A 144 -25.58 15.47 -4.00
CA PRO A 144 -24.47 15.40 -4.94
C PRO A 144 -23.55 16.62 -4.82
N GLY A 145 -22.24 16.40 -4.81
CA GLY A 145 -21.24 17.46 -4.67
C GLY A 145 -20.90 17.86 -3.23
N MET A 146 -21.64 17.38 -2.22
CA MET A 146 -21.33 17.64 -0.81
C MET A 146 -20.20 16.74 -0.27
N PRO A 147 -19.45 17.20 0.74
CA PRO A 147 -18.40 16.40 1.36
C PRO A 147 -18.97 15.20 2.13
N SER A 148 -18.22 14.10 2.19
CA SER A 148 -18.61 12.94 3.00
C SER A 148 -18.53 13.22 4.50
N PHE A 149 -19.27 12.46 5.32
CA PHE A 149 -19.21 12.55 6.78
C PHE A 149 -17.78 12.55 7.33
N LYS A 150 -16.95 11.63 6.83
CA LYS A 150 -15.55 11.49 7.26
C LYS A 150 -14.74 12.76 6.99
N LYS A 151 -15.04 13.50 5.91
CA LYS A 151 -14.40 14.79 5.62
C LYS A 151 -14.88 15.86 6.60
N VAL A 152 -16.20 15.99 6.80
CA VAL A 152 -16.78 16.99 7.71
C VAL A 152 -16.25 16.81 9.14
N TYR A 153 -16.29 15.59 9.70
CA TYR A 153 -15.75 15.33 11.05
C TYR A 153 -14.24 15.58 11.15
N ARG A 154 -13.48 15.30 10.09
CA ARG A 154 -12.05 15.62 10.04
C ARG A 154 -11.83 17.13 10.07
N TRP A 155 -12.65 17.92 9.36
CA TRP A 155 -12.57 19.37 9.37
C TRP A 155 -12.93 19.93 10.74
N LEU A 156 -14.00 19.45 11.37
CA LEU A 156 -14.38 19.82 12.74
C LEU A 156 -13.24 19.58 13.74
N LYS A 157 -12.45 18.51 13.58
CA LYS A 157 -11.32 18.22 14.46
C LYS A 157 -10.08 19.09 14.19
N ARG A 158 -9.89 19.55 12.95
CA ARG A 158 -8.63 20.17 12.50
C ARG A 158 -8.72 21.67 12.23
N GLN A 159 -9.92 22.22 12.11
CA GLN A 159 -10.17 23.60 11.71
C GLN A 159 -11.12 24.26 12.72
N PRO A 160 -10.59 24.97 13.74
CA PRO A 160 -11.42 25.60 14.78
C PRO A 160 -12.46 26.58 14.23
N GLU A 161 -12.11 27.32 13.19
CA GLU A 161 -13.04 28.26 12.54
C GLU A 161 -14.27 27.54 11.95
N PHE A 162 -14.07 26.37 11.34
CA PHE A 162 -15.17 25.58 10.81
C PHE A 162 -16.04 25.01 11.92
N GLU A 163 -15.44 24.59 13.04
CA GLU A 163 -16.19 24.16 14.22
C GLU A 163 -17.10 25.29 14.72
N ALA A 164 -16.58 26.51 14.87
CA ALA A 164 -17.38 27.66 15.29
C ALA A 164 -18.54 27.97 14.31
N MET A 165 -18.27 27.97 13.01
CA MET A 165 -19.32 28.16 12.00
C MET A 165 -20.38 27.06 12.03
N TYR A 166 -19.97 25.81 12.23
CA TYR A 166 -20.87 24.66 12.27
C TYR A 166 -21.79 24.70 13.49
N VAL A 167 -21.27 25.10 14.65
CA VAL A 167 -22.07 25.33 15.86
C VAL A 167 -23.09 26.45 15.61
N ALA A 168 -22.65 27.60 15.09
CA ALA A 168 -23.55 28.70 14.76
C ALA A 168 -24.62 28.32 13.72
N ALA A 169 -24.28 27.45 12.76
CA ALA A 169 -25.24 26.90 11.80
C ALA A 169 -26.27 25.99 12.47
N CYS A 170 -25.87 25.17 13.44
CA CYS A 170 -26.80 24.34 14.22
C CYS A 170 -27.75 25.19 15.07
N ASP A 171 -27.25 26.26 15.70
CA ASP A 171 -28.09 27.20 16.45
C ASP A 171 -29.04 27.99 15.53
N GLY A 172 -28.55 28.37 14.35
CA GLY A 172 -29.37 28.95 13.30
C GLY A 172 -30.49 28.02 12.83
N ARG A 173 -30.18 26.73 12.64
CA ARG A 173 -31.15 25.70 12.29
C ARG A 173 -32.23 25.54 13.35
N ASP A 174 -31.84 25.49 14.63
CA ASP A 174 -32.80 25.35 15.73
C ASP A 174 -33.79 26.52 15.75
N ARG A 175 -33.29 27.75 15.57
CA ARG A 175 -34.12 28.96 15.43
C ARG A 175 -35.00 28.93 14.18
N TRP A 176 -34.49 28.46 13.05
CA TRP A 176 -35.25 28.33 11.82
C TRP A 176 -36.42 27.35 11.96
N LEU A 177 -36.18 26.18 12.56
CA LEU A 177 -37.22 25.19 12.80
C LEU A 177 -38.29 25.69 13.79
N GLU A 178 -37.89 26.46 14.79
CA GLU A 178 -38.81 27.14 15.70
C GLU A 178 -39.68 28.17 14.97
N PHE A 179 -39.05 29.03 14.16
CA PHE A 179 -39.77 30.01 13.35
C PHE A 179 -40.76 29.36 12.38
N GLN A 180 -40.39 28.26 11.74
CA GLN A 180 -41.31 27.47 10.90
C GLN A 180 -42.52 26.94 11.71
N GLY A 181 -42.31 26.55 12.97
CA GLY A 181 -43.40 26.16 13.86
C GLY A 181 -44.36 27.32 14.15
N VAL A 182 -43.82 28.52 14.39
CA VAL A 182 -44.61 29.75 14.62
C VAL A 182 -45.42 30.10 13.38
N LEU A 183 -44.82 30.10 12.19
CA LEU A 183 -45.53 30.38 10.93
C LEU A 183 -46.69 29.40 10.71
N ILE A 184 -46.47 28.10 10.95
CA ILE A 184 -47.54 27.10 10.85
C ILE A 184 -48.67 27.40 11.85
N ALA A 185 -48.35 27.85 13.06
CA ALA A 185 -49.34 28.20 14.06
C ALA A 185 -50.16 29.44 13.64
N GLU A 186 -49.53 30.48 13.10
CA GLU A 186 -50.20 31.69 12.60
C GLU A 186 -51.13 31.40 11.42
N GLU A 187 -50.75 30.49 10.52
CA GLU A 187 -51.57 30.06 9.38
C GLU A 187 -52.66 29.03 9.77
N THR A 188 -52.74 28.63 11.05
CA THR A 188 -53.67 27.58 11.48
C THR A 188 -55.11 28.09 11.55
N THR A 189 -55.99 27.38 10.85
CA THR A 189 -57.44 27.57 10.92
C THR A 189 -58.07 26.41 11.71
N PRO A 190 -59.34 26.51 12.16
CA PRO A 190 -60.03 25.39 12.81
C PRO A 190 -60.05 24.12 11.96
N ALA A 191 -60.15 24.25 10.63
CA ALA A 191 -60.14 23.13 9.70
C ALA A 191 -58.74 22.47 9.56
N SER A 192 -57.66 23.24 9.65
CA SER A 192 -56.27 22.74 9.51
C SER A 192 -55.59 22.39 10.83
N PHE A 193 -56.23 22.65 11.99
CA PHE A 193 -55.63 22.51 13.32
C PHE A 193 -54.97 21.16 13.57
N ARG A 194 -55.65 20.04 13.29
CA ARG A 194 -55.09 18.69 13.53
C ARG A 194 -53.84 18.43 12.68
N ALA A 195 -53.91 18.76 11.39
CA ALA A 195 -52.79 18.58 10.46
C ALA A 195 -51.60 19.48 10.81
N ASN A 196 -51.85 20.74 11.16
CA ASN A 196 -50.80 21.69 11.55
C ASN A 196 -50.15 21.32 12.90
N ARG A 197 -50.93 20.86 13.88
CA ARG A 197 -50.40 20.32 15.13
C ARG A 197 -49.42 19.16 14.89
N GLU A 198 -49.76 18.23 13.99
CA GLU A 198 -48.87 17.12 13.63
C GLU A 198 -47.61 17.60 12.88
N ARG A 199 -47.68 18.69 12.10
CA ARG A 199 -46.51 19.28 11.45
C ARG A 199 -45.58 19.94 12.47
N VAL A 200 -46.11 20.72 13.41
CA VAL A 200 -45.32 21.34 14.50
C VAL A 200 -44.67 20.26 15.35
N ALA A 201 -45.41 19.22 15.76
CA ALA A 201 -44.86 18.10 16.52
C ALA A 201 -43.70 17.38 15.79
N ARG A 202 -43.78 17.27 14.45
CA ARG A 202 -42.68 16.74 13.63
C ARG A 202 -41.47 17.66 13.62
N LEU A 203 -41.65 18.98 13.54
CA LEU A 203 -40.57 19.96 13.62
C LEU A 203 -39.87 19.91 14.99
N ASP A 204 -40.65 19.88 16.07
CA ASP A 204 -40.11 19.76 17.44
C ASP A 204 -39.35 18.44 17.64
N GLY A 205 -39.91 17.33 17.15
CA GLY A 205 -39.24 16.04 17.18
C GLY A 205 -37.97 15.99 16.33
N ARG A 206 -37.88 16.77 15.24
CA ARG A 206 -36.65 16.96 14.46
C ARG A 206 -35.64 17.79 15.24
N ARG A 207 -36.05 18.91 15.83
CA ARG A 207 -35.21 19.80 16.66
C ARG A 207 -34.59 19.04 17.84
N GLY A 208 -35.38 18.24 18.55
CA GLY A 208 -34.91 17.46 19.70
C GLY A 208 -33.83 16.41 19.36
N ARG A 209 -33.93 15.76 18.19
CA ARG A 209 -32.99 14.71 17.76
C ARG A 209 -31.65 15.24 17.24
N MET A 210 -31.64 16.44 16.67
CA MET A 210 -30.47 16.95 15.94
C MET A 210 -29.53 17.82 16.77
N ARG A 211 -29.86 18.12 18.03
CA ARG A 211 -28.99 18.88 18.96
C ARG A 211 -27.82 18.02 19.44
N PRO A 212 -26.59 18.21 18.92
CA PRO A 212 -25.45 17.37 19.33
C PRO A 212 -25.11 17.67 20.79
N LYS A 213 -25.00 16.63 21.64
CA LYS A 213 -24.69 16.79 23.08
C LYS A 213 -23.42 17.61 23.34
N LYS A 214 -22.41 17.50 22.46
CA LYS A 214 -21.12 18.18 22.58
C LYS A 214 -21.19 19.71 22.39
N TYR A 215 -22.17 20.21 21.64
CA TYR A 215 -22.30 21.63 21.28
C TYR A 215 -23.55 22.28 21.88
N ARG A 216 -24.20 21.58 22.82
CA ARG A 216 -25.30 22.15 23.57
C ARG A 216 -24.71 23.20 24.52
N VAL A 217 -25.04 24.47 24.31
CA VAL A 217 -24.86 25.48 25.35
C VAL A 217 -25.72 25.04 26.53
N MET A 218 -25.10 24.71 27.66
CA MET A 218 -25.85 24.57 28.91
C MET A 218 -26.32 25.97 29.28
N VAL A 219 -27.61 26.22 29.12
CA VAL A 219 -28.24 27.40 29.69
C VAL A 219 -28.13 27.22 31.21
N VAL A 220 -27.13 27.86 31.82
CA VAL A 220 -27.13 28.07 33.26
C VAL A 220 -28.28 29.04 33.49
N VAL A 221 -29.39 28.52 34.01
CA VAL A 221 -30.48 29.37 34.51
C VAL A 221 -29.87 30.12 35.69
N SER A 222 -29.48 31.38 35.47
CA SER A 222 -29.17 32.28 36.58
C SER A 222 -30.50 32.52 37.30
N GLU A 223 -30.67 31.89 38.46
CA GLU A 223 -31.75 32.22 39.39
C GLU A 223 -31.67 33.72 39.66
N GLY A 224 -32.68 34.46 39.18
CA GLY A 224 -32.83 35.87 39.50
C GLY A 224 -33.03 36.03 41.02
N PRO A 225 -32.58 37.14 41.62
CA PRO A 225 -32.65 37.31 43.06
C PRO A 225 -34.11 37.29 43.52
N ALA A 226 -34.39 36.41 44.48
CA ALA A 226 -35.67 36.36 45.17
C ALA A 226 -36.00 37.76 45.73
N ARG A 227 -37.15 38.30 45.34
CA ARG A 227 -37.78 39.46 45.96
C ARG A 227 -38.94 38.98 46.81
#